data_AF-A0A2P1ULX8-F1
#
_entry.id   AF-A0A2P1ULX8-F1
#
_cell.length_a   1.000
_cell.length_b   1.000
_cell.length_c   1.000
_cell.angle_alpha   90.00
_cell.angle_beta   90.00
_cell.angle_gamma   90.00
#
_symmetry.space_group_name_H-M   'P 1'
#
loop_
_entity.id
_entity.type
_entity.pdbx_description
1 polymer ?
#
loop_
_entity_poly.entity_id
_entity_poly.type
_entity_poly.pdbx_seq_one_letter_code
_entity_poly.pdbx_strand_id
1 'polypeptide(L)'
;MKGKIVLIQFPFDDLSSSKVRPAYCLTNKIGGYQHIIFALITSRIPENPLRTDIILRPESPDFMISGLRQSSAIRLDHLVTLRSSLIQRELGSLSLKTQTLIIDILSDILRS
;
A
#
# COMPACT_ATOMS: atom_id res chain seq x y z
N MET A 1 5.96 8.82 -7.68
CA MET A 1 5.31 7.52 -7.36
C MET A 1 4.74 7.51 -5.95
N LYS A 2 5.36 8.18 -4.97
CA LYS A 2 4.79 8.28 -3.61
C LYS A 2 3.31 8.70 -3.66
N GLY A 3 2.47 8.05 -2.87
CA GLY A 3 1.04 8.35 -2.80
C GLY A 3 0.17 7.60 -3.80
N LYS A 4 0.76 6.88 -4.75
CA LYS A 4 0.04 6.11 -5.78
C LYS A 4 -0.34 4.72 -5.29
N ILE A 5 -1.47 4.23 -5.77
CA ILE A 5 -1.88 2.83 -5.67
C ILE A 5 -1.62 2.18 -7.02
N VAL A 6 -0.91 1.07 -7.00
CA VAL A 6 -0.47 0.35 -8.21
C VAL A 6 -0.81 -1.12 -8.11
N LEU A 7 -0.84 -1.80 -9.24
CA LEU A 7 -0.95 -3.26 -9.32
C LEU A 7 0.44 -3.85 -9.54
N ILE A 8 0.87 -4.76 -8.66
CA ILE A 8 2.18 -5.43 -8.73
C ILE A 8 2.03 -6.94 -8.51
N GLN A 9 3.03 -7.71 -8.93
CA GLN A 9 3.22 -9.08 -8.44
C GLN A 9 3.74 -9.02 -7.00
N PHE A 10 2.81 -8.94 -6.04
CA PHE A 10 3.13 -8.84 -4.62
C PHE A 10 3.54 -10.23 -4.10
N PRO A 11 4.74 -10.39 -3.52
CA PRO A 11 5.19 -11.68 -3.01
C PRO A 11 4.38 -12.10 -1.78
N PHE A 12 4.24 -13.40 -1.55
CA PHE A 12 3.81 -13.86 -0.23
C PHE A 12 4.88 -13.56 0.83
N ASP A 13 4.45 -13.54 2.08
CA ASP A 13 5.30 -13.30 3.26
C ASP A 13 6.38 -14.38 3.44
N ASP A 14 6.07 -15.62 3.06
CA ASP A 14 7.03 -16.73 2.99
C ASP A 14 7.91 -16.74 1.72
N LEU A 15 7.73 -15.77 0.83
CA LEU A 15 8.41 -15.64 -0.47
C LEU A 15 8.23 -16.84 -1.42
N SER A 16 7.32 -17.77 -1.13
CA SER A 16 7.12 -19.00 -1.90
C SER A 16 6.61 -18.74 -3.32
N SER A 17 5.81 -17.69 -3.48
CA SER A 17 5.22 -17.29 -4.75
C SER A 17 4.76 -15.83 -4.71
N SER A 18 4.15 -15.35 -5.79
CA SER A 18 3.57 -14.01 -5.85
C SER A 18 2.16 -14.04 -6.42
N LYS A 19 1.38 -13.01 -6.09
CA LYS A 19 0.05 -12.78 -6.67
C LYS A 19 -0.09 -11.33 -7.08
N VAL A 20 -0.85 -11.10 -8.14
CA VAL A 20 -1.21 -9.75 -8.57
C VAL A 20 -2.11 -9.12 -7.52
N ARG A 21 -1.62 -8.08 -6.85
CA ARG A 21 -2.35 -7.36 -5.79
C ARG A 21 -2.14 -5.85 -5.90
N PRO A 22 -3.13 -5.04 -5.47
CA PRO A 22 -2.90 -3.62 -5.27
C PRO A 22 -1.86 -3.41 -4.16
N ALA A 23 -1.07 -2.36 -4.30
CA ALA A 23 -0.07 -1.94 -3.34
C ALA A 23 0.01 -0.42 -3.29
N TYR A 24 0.27 0.13 -2.10
CA TYR A 24 0.46 1.56 -1.91
C TYR A 24 1.95 1.92 -1.98
N CYS A 25 2.30 2.91 -2.80
CA CYS A 25 3.69 3.38 -2.96
C CYS A 25 4.05 4.37 -1.83
N LEU A 26 4.87 3.92 -0.88
CA LEU A 26 5.33 4.72 0.26
C LEU A 26 6.42 5.73 -0.10
N THR A 27 7.22 5.42 -1.11
CA THR A 27 8.35 6.25 -1.53
C THR A 27 8.26 6.62 -3.01
N ASN A 28 9.04 7.63 -3.40
CA ASN A 28 9.45 7.75 -4.80
C ASN A 28 10.48 6.65 -5.13
N LYS A 29 10.90 6.59 -6.39
CA LYS A 29 11.99 5.71 -6.82
C LYS A 29 13.28 6.10 -6.09
N ILE A 30 13.96 5.13 -5.49
CA ILE A 30 15.20 5.29 -4.71
C ILE A 30 16.34 4.53 -5.40
N GLY A 31 17.50 5.19 -5.51
CA GLY A 31 18.74 4.60 -6.00
C GLY A 31 18.73 4.23 -7.49
N GLY A 32 19.86 3.68 -7.97
CA GLY A 32 20.06 3.35 -9.39
C GLY A 32 19.10 2.27 -9.92
N TYR A 33 18.64 1.37 -9.05
CA TYR A 33 17.69 0.31 -9.41
C TYR A 33 16.23 0.73 -9.35
N GLN A 34 15.95 2.01 -9.06
CA GLN A 34 14.61 2.58 -9.01
C GLN A 34 13.67 1.78 -8.09
N HIS A 35 14.14 1.46 -6.89
CA HIS A 35 13.35 0.73 -5.89
C HIS A 35 12.25 1.62 -5.31
N ILE A 36 11.13 1.02 -4.96
CA ILE A 36 10.01 1.66 -4.27
C ILE A 36 9.65 0.76 -3.08
N ILE A 37 9.37 1.37 -1.93
CA ILE A 37 8.78 0.67 -0.78
C ILE A 37 7.26 0.67 -0.97
N PHE A 38 6.66 -0.51 -0.84
CA PHE A 38 5.24 -0.74 -1.00
C PHE A 38 4.63 -1.24 0.30
N ALA A 39 3.40 -0.81 0.61
CA ALA A 39 2.55 -1.46 1.60
C ALA A 39 1.51 -2.34 0.89
N LEU A 40 1.25 -3.53 1.44
CA LEU A 40 0.22 -4.43 0.92
C LEU A 40 -1.17 -3.77 1.02
N ILE A 41 -1.98 -3.92 -0.04
CA ILE A 41 -3.42 -3.68 0.03
C ILE A 41 -4.14 -5.02 -0.17
N THR A 42 -5.09 -5.31 0.72
CA THR A 42 -5.87 -6.56 0.69
C THR A 42 -7.35 -6.26 0.86
N SER A 43 -8.21 -6.98 0.12
CA SER A 43 -9.65 -6.94 0.34
C SER A 43 -10.12 -7.84 1.49
N ARG A 44 -9.22 -8.69 2.02
CA ARG A 44 -9.47 -9.48 3.23
C ARG A 44 -9.21 -8.62 4.45
N ILE A 45 -10.24 -7.88 4.86
CA ILE A 45 -10.20 -7.06 6.07
C ILE A 45 -10.40 -7.99 7.28
N PRO A 46 -9.49 -8.00 8.27
CA PRO A 46 -9.67 -8.79 9.49
C PRO A 46 -10.85 -8.27 10.31
N GLU A 47 -11.50 -9.14 11.09
CA GLU A 47 -12.60 -8.76 11.99
C GLU A 47 -12.15 -7.72 13.03
N ASN A 48 -10.89 -7.84 13.49
CA ASN A 48 -10.24 -6.89 14.39
C ASN A 48 -9.01 -6.28 13.69
N PRO A 49 -9.18 -5.16 12.96
CA PRO A 49 -8.07 -4.45 12.34
C PRO A 49 -7.05 -3.97 13.35
N LEU A 50 -5.77 -4.01 12.96
CA LEU A 50 -4.69 -3.46 13.76
C LEU A 50 -4.71 -1.93 13.71
N ARG A 51 -4.06 -1.28 14.69
CA ARG A 51 -3.82 0.18 14.64
C ARG A 51 -3.00 0.60 13.41
N THR A 52 -2.25 -0.33 12.83
CA THR A 52 -1.46 -0.16 11.62
C THR A 52 -2.27 -0.31 10.33
N ASP A 53 -3.52 -0.81 10.43
CA ASP A 53 -4.38 -1.03 9.28
C ASP A 53 -5.18 0.24 8.95
N ILE A 54 -5.13 0.67 7.69
CA ILE A 54 -5.99 1.75 7.19
C ILE A 54 -7.10 1.13 6.35
N ILE A 55 -8.33 1.28 6.82
CA ILE A 55 -9.50 0.72 6.17
C ILE A 55 -10.06 1.74 5.16
N LEU A 56 -10.04 1.36 3.89
CA LEU A 56 -10.69 2.09 2.80
C LEU A 56 -12.03 1.43 2.50
N ARG A 57 -13.11 2.11 2.87
CA ARG A 57 -14.50 1.71 2.56
C ARG A 57 -15.05 2.57 1.41
N PRO A 58 -16.04 2.09 0.64
CA PRO A 58 -16.66 2.82 -0.47
C PRO A 58 -17.13 4.24 -0.12
N GLU A 59 -17.50 4.47 1.13
CA GLU A 59 -17.99 5.76 1.63
C GLU A 59 -16.85 6.78 1.86
N SER A 60 -15.59 6.34 1.85
CA SER A 60 -14.43 7.22 2.04
C SER A 60 -14.11 7.99 0.75
N PRO A 61 -13.82 9.30 0.81
CA PRO A 61 -13.33 10.07 -0.33
C PRO A 61 -12.08 9.46 -0.98
N ASP A 62 -11.22 8.84 -0.17
CA ASP A 62 -10.01 8.17 -0.64
C ASP A 62 -10.32 6.93 -1.48
N PHE A 63 -11.42 6.24 -1.21
CA PHE A 63 -11.81 5.07 -1.99
C PHE A 63 -12.11 5.45 -3.43
N MET A 64 -12.82 6.56 -3.64
CA MET A 64 -13.21 7.03 -4.98
C MET A 64 -12.01 7.33 -5.88
N ILE A 65 -10.91 7.83 -5.32
CA ILE A 65 -9.69 8.17 -6.07
C ILE A 65 -8.63 7.07 -6.03
N SER A 66 -8.86 5.98 -5.28
CA SER A 66 -7.90 4.89 -5.10
C SER A 66 -7.80 3.94 -6.31
N GLY A 67 -8.87 3.85 -7.10
CA GLY A 67 -9.01 2.85 -8.17
C GLY A 67 -9.28 1.42 -7.66
N LEU A 68 -9.52 1.25 -6.36
CA LEU A 68 -9.91 -0.04 -5.76
C LEU A 68 -11.37 -0.36 -6.09
N ARG A 69 -11.68 -1.66 -6.20
CA ARG A 69 -13.02 -2.14 -6.61
C ARG A 69 -13.92 -2.54 -5.44
N GLN A 70 -13.34 -2.74 -4.27
CA GLN A 70 -14.05 -3.19 -3.07
C GLN A 70 -13.30 -2.74 -1.82
N SER A 71 -14.01 -2.69 -0.68
CA SER A 71 -13.42 -2.37 0.62
C SER A 71 -12.10 -3.11 0.83
N SER A 72 -11.08 -2.37 1.24
CA SER A 72 -9.72 -2.91 1.38
C SER A 72 -9.02 -2.34 2.60
N ALA A 73 -8.04 -3.07 3.12
CA ALA A 73 -7.12 -2.62 4.16
C ALA A 73 -5.73 -2.37 3.53
N ILE A 74 -5.14 -1.22 3.83
CA ILE A 74 -3.71 -0.98 3.66
C ILE A 74 -3.00 -1.49 4.92
N ARG A 75 -2.12 -2.46 4.76
CA ARG A 75 -1.37 -3.13 5.83
C ARG A 75 0.00 -2.48 6.01
N LEU A 76 0.14 -1.59 6.99
CA LEU A 76 1.43 -0.89 7.22
C LEU A 76 2.46 -1.74 7.96
N ASP A 77 2.06 -2.90 8.47
CA ASP A 77 2.92 -3.95 9.01
C ASP A 77 3.46 -4.91 7.92
N HIS A 78 2.96 -4.81 6.68
CA HIS A 78 3.33 -5.69 5.58
C HIS A 78 3.94 -4.88 4.43
N LEU A 79 5.23 -4.60 4.56
CA LEU A 79 5.99 -3.80 3.62
C LEU A 79 6.93 -4.65 2.75
N VAL A 80 7.15 -4.22 1.51
CA VAL A 80 8.14 -4.83 0.61
C VAL A 80 8.87 -3.75 -0.20
N THR A 81 10.15 -3.95 -0.47
CA THR A 81 10.92 -3.09 -1.38
C THR A 81 11.13 -3.81 -2.70
N LEU A 82 10.63 -3.23 -3.79
CA LEU A 82 10.68 -3.84 -5.13
C LEU A 82 11.10 -2.83 -6.18
N ARG A 83 11.60 -3.32 -7.32
CA ARG A 83 11.91 -2.47 -8.49
C ARG A 83 10.63 -1.92 -9.10
N SER A 84 10.66 -0.64 -9.50
CA SER A 84 9.50 0.00 -10.15
C SER A 84 9.06 -0.68 -11.45
N SER A 85 9.94 -1.46 -12.10
CA SER A 85 9.62 -2.26 -13.29
C SER A 85 8.64 -3.41 -13.02
N LEU A 86 8.40 -3.79 -11.76
CA LEU A 86 7.40 -4.79 -11.38
C LEU A 86 5.98 -4.22 -11.27
N ILE A 87 5.81 -2.91 -11.47
CA ILE A 87 4.52 -2.25 -11.58
C ILE A 87 3.88 -2.60 -12.92
N GLN A 88 2.72 -3.26 -12.85
CA GLN A 88 1.93 -3.59 -14.03
C GLN A 88 1.10 -2.42 -14.51
N ARG A 89 0.47 -1.68 -13.57
CA ARG A 89 -0.27 -0.44 -13.86
C ARG A 89 -0.50 0.40 -12.62
N GLU A 90 -0.74 1.69 -12.82
CA GLU A 90 -1.31 2.58 -11.80
C GLU A 90 -2.84 2.39 -11.73
N LEU A 91 -3.39 2.41 -10.51
CA LEU A 91 -4.83 2.33 -10.26
C LEU A 91 -5.41 3.68 -9.83
N GLY A 92 -4.69 4.40 -8.98
CA GLY A 92 -5.15 5.66 -8.41
C GLY A 92 -4.19 6.21 -7.38
N SER A 93 -4.71 6.98 -6.42
CA SER A 93 -3.91 7.64 -5.39
C SER A 93 -4.70 7.85 -4.10
N LEU A 94 -4.00 8.25 -3.04
CA LEU A 94 -4.63 8.70 -1.79
C LEU A 94 -4.45 10.22 -1.61
N SER A 95 -5.39 10.82 -0.90
CA SER A 95 -5.41 12.21 -0.45
C SER A 95 -4.22 12.50 0.46
N LEU A 96 -3.73 13.75 0.43
CA LEU A 96 -2.61 14.16 1.30
C LEU A 96 -2.88 13.87 2.77
N LYS A 97 -4.12 14.00 3.23
CA LYS A 97 -4.53 13.67 4.60
C LYS A 97 -4.18 12.22 4.96
N THR A 98 -4.57 11.27 4.10
CA THR A 98 -4.29 9.85 4.34
C THR A 98 -2.81 9.53 4.15
N GLN A 99 -2.12 10.20 3.24
CA GLN A 99 -0.66 10.06 3.12
C GLN A 99 0.08 10.50 4.39
N THR A 100 -0.35 11.61 5.02
CA THR A 100 0.21 12.07 6.29
C THR A 100 -0.06 11.06 7.41
N LEU A 101 -1.30 10.57 7.52
CA LEU A 101 -1.66 9.53 8.50
C LEU A 101 -0.78 8.27 8.37
N ILE A 102 -0.52 7.82 7.14
CA ILE A 102 0.37 6.68 6.87
C ILE A 102 1.78 6.94 7.41
N ILE A 103 2.32 8.14 7.18
CA ILE A 103 3.66 8.52 7.64
C ILE A 103 3.71 8.56 9.17
N ASP A 104 2.68 9.10 9.81
CA ASP A 104 2.61 9.19 11.27
C ASP A 104 2.57 7.79 11.90
N ILE A 105 1.73 6.89 11.39
CA ILE A 105 1.64 5.50 11.85
C ILE A 105 2.98 4.78 11.66
N LEU A 106 3.60 4.88 10.47
CA LEU A 106 4.89 4.26 10.22
C LEU A 106 6.01 4.83 11.09
N SER A 107 5.99 6.14 11.34
CA SER A 107 6.97 6.79 12.20
C SER A 107 6.84 6.32 13.65
N ASP A 108 5.61 6.07 14.10
CA ASP A 108 5.33 5.54 15.44
C ASP A 108 5.83 4.09 15.58
N ILE A 109 5.55 3.23 14.59
CA ILE A 109 6.04 1.84 14.54
C ILE A 109 7.58 1.78 14.57
N LEU A 110 8.25 2.70 13.87
CA LEU A 110 9.72 2.71 13.79
C LEU A 110 10.40 3.37 15.00
N ARG A 111 9.64 4.06 15.86
CA ARG A 111 10.15 4.71 17.08
C ARG A 111 9.89 3.90 18.35
N SER A 112 8.92 2.99 18.32
CA SER A 112 8.64 2.05 19.41
C SER A 112 9.74 1.03 19.58
#